data_AF-A0A8T5KPM1-F1
#
_entry.id   AF-A0A8T5KPM1-F1
#
_cell.length_a   1.000
_cell.length_b   1.000
_cell.length_c   1.000
_cell.angle_alpha   90.00
_cell.angle_beta   90.00
_cell.angle_gamma   90.00
#
_symmetry.space_group_name_H-M   'P 1'
#
loop_
_entity.id
_entity.type
_entity.pdbx_description
1 polymer ?
#
loop_
_entity_poly.entity_id
_entity_poly.type
_entity_poly.pdbx_seq_one_letter_code
_entity_poly.pdbx_strand_id
1 'polypeptide(L)' 'MVRECNIDARGKFVRLVGGSVSVFAGIIAFLLIVTGILPENIFTTASVVGMFAGGALGIYEGRAGWCIARAMGIKTPI' A
#
# COMPACT_ATOMS: atom_id res chain seq x y z
N MET A 1 9.20 19.69 9.25
CA MET A 1 9.05 20.31 7.91
C MET A 1 7.77 19.78 7.29
N VAL A 2 6.86 20.67 6.91
CA VAL A 2 5.64 20.28 6.17
C VAL A 2 6.08 19.93 4.75
N ARG A 3 5.81 18.69 4.30
CA ARG A 3 6.06 18.34 2.90
C ARG A 3 5.01 19.01 2.03
N GLU A 4 5.45 19.59 0.92
CA GLU A 4 4.55 20.22 -0.04
C GLU A 4 3.59 19.16 -0.61
N CYS A 5 2.31 19.51 -0.67
CA CYS A 5 1.29 18.61 -1.20
C CYS A 5 1.51 18.43 -2.70
N ASN A 6 1.70 17.19 -3.15
CA ASN A 6 1.94 16.83 -4.56
C ASN A 6 0.83 15.92 -5.12
N ILE A 7 -0.24 15.72 -4.34
CA ILE A 7 -1.34 14.82 -4.69
C ILE A 7 -2.64 15.62 -4.71
N ASP A 8 -3.43 15.41 -5.75
CA ASP A 8 -4.81 15.90 -5.84
C ASP A 8 -5.73 15.14 -4.88
N ALA A 9 -6.86 15.73 -4.50
CA ALA A 9 -7.83 15.10 -3.59
C ALA A 9 -8.26 13.69 -4.05
N ARG A 10 -8.35 13.48 -5.37
CA ARG A 10 -8.68 12.16 -5.96
C ARG A 10 -7.54 11.15 -5.76
N GLY A 11 -6.30 11.55 -6.05
CA GLY A 11 -5.11 10.72 -5.82
C GLY A 11 -4.90 10.39 -4.33
N LYS A 12 -5.32 11.28 -3.45
CA LYS A 12 -5.32 11.10 -1.99
C LYS A 12 -6.25 9.97 -1.57
N PHE A 13 -7.49 10.04 -2.06
CA PHE A 13 -8.52 9.03 -1.79
C PHE A 13 -8.14 7.66 -2.35
N VAL A 14 -7.71 7.59 -3.61
CA VAL A 14 -7.34 6.32 -4.25
C VAL A 14 -6.20 5.63 -3.51
N ARG A 15 -5.16 6.36 -3.08
CA ARG A 15 -4.05 5.79 -2.32
C ARG A 15 -4.45 5.34 -0.92
N LEU A 16 -5.29 6.12 -0.23
CA LEU A 16 -5.77 5.77 1.09
C LEU A 16 -6.65 4.50 1.06
N VAL A 17 -7.60 4.44 0.13
CA VAL A 17 -8.49 3.29 -0.03
C VAL A 17 -7.73 2.09 -0.56
N GLY A 18 -6.93 2.25 -1.62
CA GLY A 18 -6.12 1.18 -2.19
C GLY A 18 -5.16 0.57 -1.18
N GLY A 19 -4.49 1.41 -0.37
CA GLY A 19 -3.63 0.94 0.70
C GLY A 19 -4.39 0.24 1.83
N SER A 20 -5.59 0.72 2.19
CA SER A 20 -6.44 0.06 3.18
C SER A 20 -6.91 -1.31 2.70
N VAL A 21 -7.33 -1.41 1.43
CA VAL A 21 -7.74 -2.66 0.79
C VAL A 21 -6.57 -3.63 0.71
N SER A 22 -5.36 -3.17 0.38
CA SER A 22 -4.19 -4.06 0.30
C SER A 22 -3.76 -4.57 1.68
N VAL A 23 -3.83 -3.74 2.73
CA VAL A 23 -3.59 -4.22 4.11
C VAL A 23 -4.65 -5.26 4.50
N PHE A 24 -5.92 -5.00 4.22
CA PHE A 24 -7.00 -5.95 4.52
C PHE A 24 -6.83 -7.28 3.78
N ALA A 25 -6.50 -7.23 2.49
CA ALA A 25 -6.17 -8.41 1.70
C ALA A 25 -4.93 -9.14 2.24
N GLY A 26 -3.92 -8.40 2.71
CA GLY A 26 -2.73 -8.96 3.35
C GLY A 26 -3.05 -9.71 4.64
N ILE A 27 -3.99 -9.22 5.46
CA ILE A 27 -4.48 -9.92 6.66
C ILE A 27 -5.16 -11.23 6.27
N ILE A 28 -6.05 -11.21 5.27
CA ILE A 28 -6.71 -12.43 4.79
C ILE A 28 -5.67 -13.43 4.27
N ALA A 29 -4.73 -12.98 3.43
CA ALA A 29 -3.69 -13.84 2.88
C ALA A 29 -2.80 -14.44 3.98
N PHE A 30 -2.44 -13.66 5.01
CA PHE A 30 -1.71 -14.15 6.18
C PHE A 30 -2.49 -15.24 6.92
N LEU A 31 -3.78 -15.03 7.18
CA LEU A 31 -4.63 -16.03 7.84
C LEU A 31 -4.69 -17.33 7.04
N LEU A 32 -4.80 -17.26 5.71
CA LEU A 32 -4.83 -18.44 4.87
C LEU A 32 -3.52 -19.25 4.90
N ILE A 33 -2.37 -18.58 5.07
CA ILE A 33 -1.08 -19.26 5.28
C ILE A 33 -1.07 -19.95 6.65
N VAL A 34 -1.46 -19.23 7.71
CA VAL A 34 -1.46 -19.78 9.08
C VAL A 34 -2.44 -20.94 9.25
N THR A 35 -3.57 -20.94 8.56
CA THR A 35 -4.53 -22.06 8.54
C THR A 35 -4.10 -23.20 7.61
N GLY A 36 -2.96 -23.09 6.92
CA GLY A 36 -2.44 -24.11 6.02
C GLY A 36 -3.21 -24.27 4.70
N ILE A 37 -4.05 -23.28 4.34
CA ILE A 37 -4.78 -23.28 3.05
C ILE A 37 -3.84 -22.88 1.91
N LEU A 38 -2.96 -21.91 2.17
CA LEU A 38 -1.89 -21.50 1.27
C LEU A 38 -0.55 -22.08 1.77
N PRO A 39 0.35 -22.50 0.85
CA PRO A 39 1.66 -22.99 1.24
C PRO A 39 2.49 -21.88 1.88
N GLU A 40 3.17 -22.19 2.97
CA GLU A 40 4.18 -21.31 3.55
C GLU A 40 5.48 -21.45 2.75
N ASN A 41 5.75 -20.50 1.86
CA ASN A 41 6.98 -20.45 1.08
C ASN A 41 7.45 -19.00 0.94
N ILE A 42 8.66 -18.81 0.42
CA ILE A 42 9.24 -17.48 0.35
C ILE A 42 8.41 -16.52 -0.52
N PHE A 43 7.71 -17.03 -1.52
CA PHE A 43 6.87 -16.21 -2.41
C PHE A 43 5.57 -15.78 -1.74
N THR A 44 4.87 -16.68 -1.05
CA THR A 44 3.62 -16.37 -0.35
C THR A 44 3.87 -15.43 0.82
N THR A 45 4.91 -15.70 1.62
CA THR A 45 5.29 -14.85 2.75
C THR A 45 5.77 -13.48 2.28
N ALA A 46 6.61 -13.40 1.23
CA ALA A 46 7.04 -12.11 0.68
C ALA A 46 5.87 -11.30 0.08
N SER A 47 4.88 -11.97 -0.52
CA SER A 47 3.69 -11.31 -1.05
C SER A 47 2.86 -10.66 0.05
N VAL A 48 2.67 -11.36 1.18
CA VAL A 48 1.98 -10.82 2.37
C VAL A 48 2.73 -9.62 2.91
N VAL A 49 4.06 -9.71 3.08
CA VAL A 49 4.89 -8.58 3.53
C VAL A 49 4.77 -7.40 2.56
N GLY A 50 4.79 -7.65 1.25
CA GLY A 50 4.61 -6.63 0.21
C GLY A 50 3.25 -5.95 0.29
N MET A 51 2.18 -6.70 0.55
CA MET A 51 0.83 -6.14 0.74
C MET A 51 0.75 -5.22 1.95
N PHE A 52 1.38 -5.60 3.07
CA PHE A 52 1.45 -4.76 4.26
C PHE A 52 2.31 -3.52 4.04
N ALA A 53 3.53 -3.67 3.51
CA ALA A 53 4.45 -2.57 3.29
C ALA A 53 3.91 -1.57 2.25
N GLY A 54 3.45 -2.08 1.09
CA GLY A 54 2.85 -1.26 0.04
C GLY A 54 1.54 -0.61 0.50
N GLY A 55 0.74 -1.32 1.28
CA GLY A 55 -0.50 -0.79 1.83
C GLY A 55 -0.30 0.31 2.87
N ALA A 56 0.61 0.10 3.81
CA ALA A 56 1.01 1.10 4.78
C ALA A 56 1.57 2.36 4.09
N LEU A 57 2.39 2.18 3.05
CA LEU A 57 2.89 3.30 2.24
C LEU A 57 1.74 4.05 1.56
N GLY A 58 0.80 3.34 0.91
CA GLY A 58 -0.36 3.97 0.27
C GLY A 58 -1.23 4.77 1.25
N ILE A 59 -1.48 4.22 2.45
CA ILE A 59 -2.20 4.91 3.52
C ILE A 59 -1.43 6.16 3.96
N TYR A 60 -0.12 6.06 4.17
CA TYR A 60 0.72 7.18 4.58
C TYR A 60 0.74 8.31 3.55
N GLU A 61 0.97 7.97 2.28
CA GLU A 61 0.95 8.94 1.18
C GLU A 61 -0.41 9.62 1.04
N GLY A 62 -1.48 8.82 1.15
CA GLY A 62 -2.85 9.29 1.16
C GLY A 62 -3.14 10.20 2.36
N ARG A 63 -2.63 9.94 3.56
CA ARG A 63 -2.87 10.85 4.71
C ARG A 63 -2.06 12.14 4.61
N ALA A 64 -0.79 12.03 4.23
CA ALA A 64 0.13 13.15 4.15
C ALA A 64 -0.15 14.09 2.95
N GLY A 65 -0.86 13.62 1.92
CA GLY A 65 -1.03 14.38 0.68
C GLY A 65 0.26 14.45 -0.14
N TRP A 66 1.15 13.47 0.03
CA TRP A 66 2.49 13.48 -0.56
C TRP A 66 2.81 12.10 -1.15
N CYS A 67 3.20 12.07 -2.43
CA CYS A 67 3.59 10.85 -3.13
C CYS A 67 5.11 10.79 -3.31
N ILE A 68 5.75 9.68 -2.93
CA ILE A 68 7.18 9.49 -3.19
C ILE A 68 7.47 9.37 -4.69
N ALA A 69 6.61 8.70 -5.45
CA ALA A 69 6.80 8.49 -6.88
C ALA A 69 6.84 9.83 -7.65
N ARG A 70 5.87 10.71 -7.39
CA ARG A 70 5.86 12.06 -8.00
C ARG A 70 7.05 12.91 -7.52
N ALA A 71 7.49 12.75 -6.26
CA ALA A 71 8.69 13.43 -5.76
C ALA A 71 9.99 12.94 -6.43
N MET A 72 10.04 11.69 -6.89
CA MET A 72 11.13 11.15 -7.72
C MET A 72 10.98 11.51 -9.21
N GLY A 73 9.99 12.31 -9.60
CA GLY A 73 9.75 12.71 -11.00
C GLY A 73 8.95 11.69 -11.82
N ILE A 74 8.40 10.65 -11.19
CA ILE A 74 7.58 9.65 -11.87
C ILE A 74 6.17 10.20 -12.05
N LYS A 75 5.71 10.29 -13.31
CA LYS A 75 4.33 10.69 -13.62
C LYS A 75 3.36 9.57 -13.24
N THR A 76 2.50 9.83 -12.25
CA THR A 76 1.35 8.97 -11.96
C THR A 76 0.10 9.56 -12.62
N PRO A 77 -0.73 8.77 -13.33
CA PRO A 77 -1.93 9.28 -14.00
C PRO A 77 -3.05 9.71 -13.03
N ILE A 78 -2.89 9.34 -11.76
CA ILE A 78 -3.77 9.61 -10.61
C ILE A 78 -3.10 10.49 -9.58
#